data_AF-A0A259P1I8-F1
#
_entry.id   AF-A0A259P1I8-F1
#
_cell.length_a   1.000
_cell.length_b   1.000
_cell.length_c   1.000
_cell.angle_alpha   90.00
_cell.angle_beta   90.00
_cell.angle_gamma   90.00
#
_symmetry.space_group_name_H-M   'P 1'
#
loop_
_entity.id
_entity.type
_entity.pdbx_description
1 polymer ?
#
loop_
_entity_poly.entity_id
_entity_poly.type
_entity_poly.pdbx_seq_one_letter_code
_entity_poly.pdbx_strand_id
1 'polypeptide(L)'
;MFETQYTELAVAVDDIAERIRALGEFAPGSYKEYARLTNLKEADGIPSAEEMIKDLVKGQEAIAKTARSIVPVADGASDEVTLDLLTQRMTVHEKNAWMLRSLIA
;
A
#
# COMPACT_ATOMS: atom_id res chain seq x y z
N MET A 1 2.15 -2.45 -16.53
CA MET A 1 1.41 -1.51 -15.63
C MET A 1 0.65 -2.30 -14.57
N PHE A 2 -0.50 -2.91 -14.88
CA PHE A 2 -1.29 -3.68 -13.90
C PHE A 2 -0.51 -4.88 -13.34
N GLU A 3 0.02 -5.75 -14.22
CA GLU A 3 0.79 -6.93 -13.80
C GLU A 3 2.00 -6.59 -12.95
N THR A 4 2.76 -5.61 -13.43
CA THR A 4 3.93 -5.05 -12.73
C THR A 4 3.56 -4.57 -11.32
N GLN A 5 2.45 -3.83 -11.18
CA GLN A 5 2.03 -3.31 -9.88
C GLN A 5 1.55 -4.42 -8.96
N TYR A 6 0.72 -5.38 -9.40
CA TYR A 6 0.29 -6.44 -8.48
C TYR A 6 1.45 -7.33 -8.05
N THR A 7 2.42 -7.59 -8.94
CA THR A 7 3.60 -8.40 -8.61
C THR A 7 4.48 -7.70 -7.57
N GLU A 8 4.68 -6.39 -7.72
CA GLU A 8 5.40 -5.58 -6.74
C GLU A 8 4.65 -5.53 -5.38
N LEU A 9 3.33 -5.40 -5.41
CA LEU A 9 2.49 -5.43 -4.21
C LEU A 9 2.52 -6.79 -3.50
N ALA A 10 2.64 -7.90 -4.23
CA ALA A 10 2.76 -9.22 -3.63
C ALA A 10 4.02 -9.33 -2.76
N VAL A 11 5.16 -8.88 -3.28
CA VAL A 11 6.43 -8.81 -2.50
C VAL A 11 6.28 -7.87 -1.31
N ALA A 12 5.64 -6.72 -1.50
CA ALA A 12 5.41 -5.76 -0.44
C ALA A 12 4.59 -6.32 0.73
N VAL A 13 3.59 -7.14 0.45
CA VAL A 13 2.75 -7.78 1.48
C VAL A 13 3.60 -8.70 2.35
N ASP A 14 4.51 -9.47 1.76
CA ASP A 14 5.40 -10.35 2.49
C ASP A 14 6.35 -9.56 3.39
N ASP A 15 7.03 -8.54 2.86
CA ASP A 15 7.94 -7.67 3.64
C ASP A 15 7.23 -7.03 4.85
N ILE A 16 5.99 -6.56 4.66
CA ILE A 16 5.18 -5.96 5.72
C ILE A 16 4.75 -7.02 6.75
N ALA A 17 4.33 -8.20 6.31
CA ALA A 17 3.95 -9.28 7.20
C ALA A 17 5.15 -9.74 8.04
N GLU A 18 6.32 -9.91 7.43
CA GLU A 18 7.56 -10.25 8.12
C GLU A 18 7.96 -9.17 9.12
N ARG A 19 7.82 -7.88 8.78
CA ARG A 19 8.08 -6.78 9.72
C ARG A 19 7.14 -6.84 10.93
N ILE A 20 5.84 -7.09 10.73
CA ILE A 20 4.88 -7.24 11.82
C ILE A 20 5.29 -8.42 12.73
N ARG A 21 5.68 -9.56 12.15
CA ARG A 21 6.15 -10.72 12.92
C ARG A 21 7.45 -10.44 13.67
N ALA A 22 8.37 -9.67 13.08
CA ALA A 22 9.63 -9.28 13.72
C ALA A 22 9.41 -8.37 14.94
N LEU A 23 8.30 -7.64 14.99
CA LEU A 23 7.85 -6.86 16.16
C LEU A 23 7.16 -7.71 17.24
N GLY A 24 7.02 -9.03 17.04
CA GLY A 24 6.37 -9.95 17.98
C GLY A 24 4.86 -10.07 17.82
N GLU A 25 4.26 -9.36 16.86
CA GLU A 25 2.81 -9.31 16.64
C GLU A 25 2.37 -10.26 15.52
N PHE A 26 1.11 -10.69 15.51
CA PHE A 26 0.56 -11.54 14.44
C PHE A 26 0.15 -10.72 13.21
N ALA A 27 0.70 -11.07 12.06
CA ALA A 27 0.33 -10.47 10.79
C ALA A 27 -1.08 -10.95 10.37
N PRO A 28 -2.00 -10.04 9.99
CA PRO A 28 -3.28 -10.42 9.43
C PRO A 28 -3.11 -11.27 8.17
N GLY A 29 -3.86 -12.37 8.06
CA GLY A 29 -3.66 -13.39 7.02
C GLY A 29 -4.92 -13.80 6.28
N SER A 30 -6.10 -13.36 6.73
CA SER A 30 -7.38 -13.72 6.13
C SER A 30 -8.05 -12.54 5.43
N TYR A 31 -8.81 -12.84 4.36
CA TYR A 31 -9.60 -11.83 3.65
C TYR A 31 -10.58 -11.09 4.58
N LYS A 32 -11.10 -11.76 5.62
CA LYS A 32 -11.96 -11.14 6.64
C LYS A 32 -11.22 -10.07 7.43
N GLU A 33 -9.97 -10.32 7.80
CA GLU A 33 -9.16 -9.34 8.52
C GLU A 33 -8.80 -8.16 7.61
N TYR A 34 -8.40 -8.43 6.36
CA TYR A 34 -8.10 -7.37 5.40
C TYR A 34 -9.32 -6.47 5.14
N ALA A 35 -10.49 -7.05 4.92
CA ALA A 35 -11.73 -6.31 4.72
C ALA A 35 -12.12 -5.44 5.94
N ARG A 36 -11.78 -5.88 7.16
CA ARG A 36 -12.01 -5.12 8.39
C ARG A 36 -11.01 -3.97 8.57
N LEU A 37 -9.78 -4.14 8.13
CA LEU A 37 -8.66 -3.21 8.38
C LEU A 37 -8.49 -2.16 7.28
N THR A 38 -8.91 -2.47 6.04
CA THR A 38 -8.74 -1.58 4.89
C THR A 38 -9.65 -0.37 4.96
N ASN A 39 -9.18 0.76 4.41
CA ASN A 39 -10.00 1.94 4.11
C ASN A 39 -10.31 2.09 2.62
N LEU A 40 -9.86 1.12 1.80
CA LEU A 40 -10.14 1.05 0.37
C LEU A 40 -11.44 0.29 0.12
N LYS A 41 -12.19 0.74 -0.88
CA LYS A 41 -13.39 0.05 -1.36
C LYS A 41 -13.02 -0.87 -2.51
N GLU A 42 -13.64 -2.05 -2.52
CA GLU A 42 -13.58 -2.94 -3.68
C GLU A 42 -14.32 -2.31 -4.86
N ALA A 43 -13.88 -2.63 -6.08
CA ALA A 43 -14.56 -2.20 -7.29
C ALA A 43 -15.80 -3.07 -7.52
N ASP A 44 -16.92 -2.44 -7.88
CA ASP A 44 -18.14 -3.13 -8.27
C ASP A 44 -18.19 -3.31 -9.80
N GLY A 45 -18.66 -4.47 -10.27
CA GLY A 45 -18.89 -4.73 -11.69
C GLY A 45 -17.60 -4.83 -12.52
N ILE A 46 -17.65 -4.35 -13.77
CA ILE A 46 -16.53 -4.41 -14.72
C ILE A 46 -16.20 -2.96 -15.14
N PRO A 47 -15.20 -2.32 -14.50
CA PRO A 47 -14.84 -0.95 -14.82
C PRO A 47 -14.20 -0.85 -16.20
N SER A 48 -14.31 0.32 -16.83
CA SER A 48 -13.51 0.68 -18.01
C SER A 48 -12.03 0.82 -17.64
N ALA A 49 -11.14 0.77 -18.64
CA ALA A 49 -9.71 0.93 -18.42
C ALA A 49 -9.37 2.29 -17.76
N GLU A 50 -10.09 3.36 -18.10
CA GLU A 50 -9.91 4.67 -17.48
C GLU A 50 -10.34 4.68 -16.01
N GLU A 51 -11.46 4.03 -15.68
CA GLU A 51 -11.92 3.87 -14.29
C GLU A 51 -10.94 3.04 -13.47
N MET A 52 -10.40 1.94 -14.02
CA MET A 52 -9.35 1.15 -13.38
C MET A 52 -8.12 2.00 -13.05
N ILE A 53 -7.68 2.88 -13.95
CA ILE A 53 -6.53 3.76 -13.69
C ILE A 53 -6.87 4.79 -12.60
N LYS A 54 -8.07 5.39 -12.62
CA LYS A 54 -8.53 6.32 -11.58
C LYS A 54 -8.55 5.65 -10.21
N ASP A 55 -9.01 4.41 -10.13
CA ASP A 55 -9.06 3.67 -8.88
C ASP A 55 -7.67 3.25 -8.40
N LEU A 56 -6.76 2.89 -9.31
CA LEU A 56 -5.36 2.69 -8.96
C LEU A 56 -4.72 3.96 -8.39
N VAL A 57 -4.94 5.14 -9.00
CA VAL A 57 -4.40 6.41 -8.47
C VAL A 57 -4.85 6.61 -7.02
N LYS A 58 -6.16 6.48 -6.75
CA LYS A 58 -6.70 6.59 -5.39
C LYS A 58 -6.07 5.56 -4.45
N GLY A 59 -5.90 4.32 -4.91
CA GLY A 59 -5.28 3.24 -4.13
C GLY A 59 -3.84 3.56 -3.75
N GLN A 60 -3.02 3.98 -4.72
CA GLN A 60 -1.62 4.35 -4.48
C GLN A 60 -1.51 5.51 -3.47
N GLU A 61 -2.35 6.54 -3.61
CA GLU A 61 -2.37 7.70 -2.70
C GLU A 61 -2.84 7.32 -1.29
N ALA A 62 -3.86 6.47 -1.17
CA ALA A 62 -4.36 6.01 0.12
C ALA A 62 -3.33 5.18 0.89
N ILE A 63 -2.59 4.30 0.20
CA ILE A 63 -1.53 3.49 0.82
C ILE A 63 -0.37 4.41 1.26
N ALA A 64 0.08 5.33 0.42
CA ALA A 64 1.12 6.30 0.78
C ALA A 64 0.73 7.15 2.00
N LYS A 65 -0.53 7.60 2.07
CA LYS A 65 -1.06 8.34 3.23
C LYS A 65 -1.10 7.48 4.49
N THR A 66 -1.48 6.20 4.37
CA THR A 66 -1.51 5.25 5.48
C THR A 66 -0.10 5.02 6.02
N ALA A 67 0.88 4.75 5.15
CA ALA A 67 2.28 4.60 5.53
C ALA A 67 2.82 5.85 6.24
N ARG A 68 2.54 7.05 5.69
CA ARG A 68 2.94 8.33 6.30
C ARG A 68 2.37 8.55 7.71
N SER A 69 1.16 8.06 7.96
CA SER A 69 0.53 8.18 9.29
C SER A 69 1.20 7.33 10.37
N ILE A 70 1.98 6.32 9.99
CA ILE A 70 2.70 5.42 10.91
C ILE A 70 4.05 6.01 11.31
N VAL A 71 4.64 6.87 10.48
CA VAL A 71 5.98 7.46 10.68
C VAL A 71 6.16 8.05 12.09
N PRO A 72 5.25 8.88 12.64
CA PRO A 72 5.45 9.45 13.98
C PRO A 72 5.51 8.39 15.10
N VAL A 73 4.80 7.27 14.93
CA VAL A 73 4.81 6.17 15.90
C VAL A 73 6.11 5.40 15.84
N ALA A 74 6.59 5.07 14.63
CA ALA A 74 7.85 4.36 14.44
C ALA A 74 9.06 5.23 14.87
N ASP A 75 9.04 6.53 14.56
CA ASP A 75 10.07 7.48 14.97
C ASP A 75 10.13 7.67 16.49
N GLY A 76 8.96 7.83 17.12
CA GLY A 76 8.87 7.92 18.59
C GLY A 76 9.33 6.65 19.32
N ALA A 77 9.34 5.50 18.65
CA ALA A 77 9.86 4.23 19.16
C ALA A 77 11.33 3.99 18.79
N SER A 78 11.97 4.87 18.02
CA SER A 78 13.29 4.66 17.43
C SER A 78 13.38 3.32 16.68
N ASP A 79 12.35 3.01 15.87
CA ASP A 79 12.34 1.81 15.03
C ASP A 79 12.79 2.16 13.60
N GLU A 80 14.11 2.17 13.37
CA GLU A 80 14.68 2.55 12.08
C GLU A 80 14.30 1.57 10.96
N VAL A 81 14.10 0.29 11.28
CA VAL A 81 13.76 -0.74 10.29
C VAL A 81 12.34 -0.53 9.76
N THR A 82 11.39 -0.22 10.65
CA THR A 82 10.03 0.14 10.21
C THR A 82 10.02 1.46 9.44
N LEU A 83 10.81 2.46 9.86
CA LEU A 83 10.91 3.74 9.15
C LEU A 83 11.48 3.58 7.72
N ASP A 84 12.52 2.76 7.56
CA ASP A 84 13.10 2.45 6.25
C ASP A 84 12.06 1.77 5.35
N LEU A 85 11.39 0.73 5.84
CA LEU A 85 10.33 0.05 5.11
C LEU A 85 9.23 1.02 4.66
N LEU A 86 8.72 1.86 5.57
CA LEU A 86 7.70 2.87 5.25
C LEU A 86 8.17 3.85 4.17
N THR A 87 9.44 4.27 4.22
CA THR A 87 10.04 5.18 3.24
C THR A 87 10.11 4.55 1.85
N GLN A 88 10.56 3.30 1.77
CA GLN A 88 10.61 2.54 0.52
C GLN A 88 9.20 2.34 -0.06
N ARG A 89 8.23 1.95 0.78
CA ARG A 89 6.82 1.80 0.35
C ARG A 89 6.26 3.11 -0.19
N MET A 90 6.39 4.22 0.55
CA MET A 90 5.89 5.53 0.10
C MET A 90 6.51 5.94 -1.23
N THR A 91 7.82 5.73 -1.42
CA THR A 91 8.52 6.07 -2.67
C THR A 91 7.90 5.35 -3.87
N VAL A 92 7.63 4.05 -3.74
CA VAL A 92 7.00 3.25 -4.81
C VAL A 92 5.59 3.75 -5.09
N HIS A 93 4.78 3.95 -4.05
CA HIS A 93 3.38 4.37 -4.20
C HIS A 93 3.25 5.78 -4.81
N GLU A 94 4.08 6.74 -4.38
CA GLU A 94 4.10 8.08 -4.95
C GLU A 94 4.59 8.08 -6.40
N LYS A 95 5.60 7.24 -6.72
CA LYS A 95 6.06 7.02 -8.10
C LYS A 95 4.94 6.46 -8.98
N ASN A 96 4.20 5.47 -8.50
CA ASN A 96 3.11 4.88 -9.27
C ASN A 96 1.96 5.88 -9.45
N ALA A 97 1.61 6.63 -8.40
CA ALA A 97 0.53 7.61 -8.46
C ALA A 97 0.80 8.69 -9.52
N TRP A 98 2.01 9.28 -9.59
CA TRP A 98 2.27 10.31 -10.62
C TRP A 98 2.28 9.73 -12.04
N MET A 99 2.84 8.53 -12.26
CA MET A 99 2.85 7.88 -13.57
C MET A 99 1.43 7.54 -14.04
N LEU A 100 0.56 7.11 -13.14
CA LEU A 100 -0.83 6.80 -13.47
C LEU A 100 -1.64 8.07 -13.77
N ARG A 101 -1.43 9.15 -13.00
CA ARG A 101 -2.07 10.45 -13.28
C ARG A 101 -1.72 10.99 -14.67
N SER A 102 -0.50 10.76 -15.17
CA SER A 102 -0.13 11.20 -16.53
C SER A 102 -0.80 10.42 -17.66
N LEU A 103 -1.53 9.33 -17.36
CA LEU A 103 -2.28 8.55 -18.36
C LEU A 103 -3.75 8.99 -18.49
N ILE A 104 -4.24 9.81 -17.54
CA ILE A 104 -5.63 10.28 -17.47
C ILE A 104 -5.72 11.82 -17.38
N ALA A 105 -4.60 12.50 -17.64
CA ALA A 105 -4.46 13.95 -17.62
C ALA A 105 -4.94 14.58 -18.94
#